data_AF-A0A6A6ZZ44-F1
#
_entry.id   AF-A0A6A6ZZ44-F1
#
_cell.length_a   1.000
_cell.length_b   1.000
_cell.length_c   1.000
_cell.angle_alpha   90.00
_cell.angle_beta   90.00
_cell.angle_gamma   90.00
#
_symmetry.space_group_name_H-M   'P 1'
#
loop_
_entity.id
_entity.type
_entity.pdbx_description
1 polymer ?
#
loop_
_entity_poly.entity_id
_entity_poly.type
_entity_poly.pdbx_seq_one_letter_code
_entity_poly.pdbx_strand_id
1 'polypeptide(L)'
;MSTTSNPEHEDFCRHTSGCWLWDEETRLLERYRKFDVPQLKKFAIDSVDAEQCVSMTKRPEGWFNKVFRLVIDNDAVVIARIPNPNAGPPFLKTASEVATMEFARSVLGILVPKVLSWSGDSSNPVDSG
;
A
#
# COMPACT_ATOMS: atom_id res chain seq x y z
N MET A 1 10.20 -17.07 -12.20
CA MET A 1 11.25 -16.07 -12.48
C MET A 1 11.62 -15.45 -11.16
N SER A 2 12.90 -15.54 -10.78
CA SER A 2 13.39 -15.29 -9.43
C SER A 2 13.16 -13.85 -9.00
N THR A 3 12.38 -13.65 -7.93
CA THR A 3 12.30 -12.37 -7.20
C THR A 3 13.66 -12.10 -6.57
N THR A 4 14.51 -11.35 -7.26
CA THR A 4 15.75 -10.82 -6.71
C THR A 4 15.40 -9.94 -5.52
N SER A 5 15.68 -10.43 -4.31
CA SER A 5 15.58 -9.65 -3.09
C SER A 5 16.60 -8.52 -3.17
N ASN A 6 16.16 -7.31 -3.50
CA ASN A 6 16.98 -6.13 -3.36
C ASN A 6 16.94 -5.73 -1.87
N PRO A 7 18.05 -5.83 -1.10
CA PRO A 7 18.09 -5.49 0.32
C PRO A 7 17.72 -4.01 0.59
N GLU A 8 17.71 -3.17 -0.45
CA GLU A 8 17.35 -1.75 -0.40
C GLU A 8 15.87 -1.47 -0.04
N HIS A 9 14.99 -2.48 -0.03
CA HIS A 9 13.55 -2.30 0.23
C HIS A 9 13.03 -3.06 1.46
N GLU A 10 13.93 -3.61 2.27
CA GLU A 10 13.54 -4.39 3.45
C GLU A 10 12.74 -3.53 4.46
N ASP A 11 13.11 -2.27 4.63
CA ASP A 11 12.40 -1.32 5.51
C ASP A 11 10.96 -1.05 5.05
N PHE A 12 10.66 -1.20 3.76
CA PHE A 12 9.29 -1.08 3.26
C PHE A 12 8.44 -2.29 3.64
N CYS A 13 9.05 -3.46 3.80
CA CYS A 13 8.37 -4.71 4.11
C CYS A 13 8.13 -4.89 5.62
N ARG A 14 9.05 -4.39 6.45
CA ARG A 14 8.99 -4.49 7.91
C ARG A 14 8.05 -3.46 8.51
N HIS A 15 7.60 -3.68 9.75
CA HIS A 15 6.93 -2.62 10.49
C HIS A 15 7.97 -1.69 11.14
N THR A 16 7.81 -0.38 10.99
CA THR A 16 8.82 0.61 11.43
C THR A 16 8.27 1.69 12.36
N SER A 17 7.00 1.61 12.76
CA SER A 17 6.32 2.70 13.49
C SER A 17 5.84 2.27 14.88
N GLY A 18 6.64 2.56 15.91
CA GLY A 18 6.33 2.20 17.29
C GLY A 18 6.93 0.86 17.71
N CYS A 19 6.62 0.43 18.93
CA CYS A 19 7.09 -0.80 19.54
C CYS A 19 5.98 -1.48 20.34
N TRP A 20 6.16 -2.76 20.68
CA TRP A 20 5.21 -3.50 21.52
C TRP A 20 5.79 -3.77 22.90
N LEU A 21 4.95 -3.61 23.92
CA LEU A 21 5.30 -3.95 25.31
C LEU A 21 5.43 -5.46 25.55
N TRP A 22 4.85 -6.28 24.67
CA TRP A 22 4.81 -7.73 24.78
C TRP A 22 4.96 -8.38 23.40
N ASP A 23 5.78 -9.43 23.32
CA ASP A 23 5.90 -10.33 22.16
C ASP A 23 6.17 -9.59 20.84
N GLU A 24 7.09 -8.63 20.90
CA GLU A 24 7.39 -7.69 19.82
C GLU A 24 7.78 -8.40 18.51
N GLU A 25 8.65 -9.41 18.60
CA GLU A 25 9.10 -10.16 17.42
C GLU A 25 7.93 -10.78 16.67
N THR A 26 7.01 -11.44 17.38
CA THR A 26 5.79 -12.01 16.78
C THR A 26 4.92 -10.92 16.16
N ARG A 27 4.73 -9.77 16.83
CA ARG A 27 3.91 -8.66 16.30
C ARG A 27 4.52 -8.04 15.05
N LEU A 28 5.85 -7.95 14.99
CA LEU A 28 6.58 -7.50 13.81
C LEU A 28 6.45 -8.51 12.66
N LEU A 29 6.57 -9.80 12.93
CA LEU A 29 6.43 -10.87 11.94
C LEU A 29 5.02 -10.96 11.36
N GLU A 30 3.98 -10.86 12.20
CA GLU A 30 2.58 -10.79 11.76
C GLU A 30 2.29 -9.61 10.81
N ARG A 31 3.12 -8.56 10.86
CA ARG A 31 3.00 -7.36 10.03
C ARG A 31 4.02 -7.32 8.91
N TYR A 32 4.96 -8.24 8.87
CA TYR A 32 5.92 -8.32 7.78
C TYR A 32 5.18 -8.71 6.50
N ARG A 33 5.32 -7.90 5.46
CA ARG A 33 4.79 -8.22 4.14
C ARG A 33 5.79 -7.81 3.09
N LYS A 34 6.34 -8.81 2.42
CA LYS A 34 7.13 -8.62 1.21
C LYS A 34 6.19 -8.35 0.04
N PHE A 35 6.59 -7.47 -0.86
CA PHE A 35 5.84 -7.13 -2.07
C PHE A 35 6.82 -6.58 -3.12
N ASP A 36 6.41 -6.56 -4.38
CA ASP A 36 7.21 -6.07 -5.49
C ASP A 36 7.12 -4.54 -5.61
N VAL A 37 8.17 -3.86 -5.13
CA VAL A 37 8.28 -2.39 -5.16
C VAL A 37 8.32 -1.83 -6.59
N PRO A 38 9.12 -2.37 -7.54
CA PRO A 38 9.05 -1.98 -8.95
C PRO A 38 7.63 -2.04 -9.54
N GLN A 39 6.89 -3.13 -9.30
CA GLN A 39 5.51 -3.26 -9.79
C GLN A 39 4.59 -2.23 -9.15
N LEU A 40 4.73 -1.96 -7.85
CA LEU A 40 3.95 -0.91 -7.19
C LEU A 40 4.19 0.47 -7.82
N LYS A 41 5.46 0.81 -8.11
CA LYS A 41 5.80 2.06 -8.81
C LYS A 41 5.17 2.13 -10.19
N LYS A 42 5.23 1.03 -10.95
CA LYS A 42 4.59 0.93 -12.27
C LYS A 42 3.09 1.20 -12.20
N PHE A 43 2.37 0.56 -11.28
CA PHE A 43 0.94 0.84 -11.08
C PHE A 43 0.64 2.29 -10.72
N ALA A 44 1.48 2.93 -9.92
CA ALA A 44 1.31 4.33 -9.58
C ALA A 44 1.48 5.23 -10.81
N ILE A 45 2.50 4.97 -11.63
CA ILE A 45 2.77 5.69 -12.89
C ILE A 45 1.59 5.50 -13.86
N ASP A 46 1.17 4.26 -14.10
CA ASP A 46 0.07 3.92 -15.00
C ASP A 46 -1.25 4.57 -14.56
N SER A 47 -1.47 4.74 -13.24
CA SER A 47 -2.70 5.33 -12.69
C SER A 47 -2.86 6.83 -12.93
N VAL A 48 -1.77 7.52 -13.29
CA VAL A 48 -1.75 8.98 -13.53
C VAL A 48 -1.21 9.35 -14.91
N ASP A 49 -1.07 8.38 -15.82
CA ASP A 49 -0.62 8.56 -17.20
C ASP A 49 0.72 9.32 -17.29
N ALA A 50 1.74 8.75 -16.66
CA ALA A 50 3.05 9.35 -16.50
C ALA A 50 4.17 8.39 -16.94
N GLU A 51 5.44 8.80 -16.85
CA GLU A 51 6.57 7.96 -17.29
C GLU A 51 7.45 7.47 -16.13
N GLN A 52 7.63 8.29 -15.08
CA GLN A 52 8.59 8.00 -14.02
C GLN A 52 8.08 8.31 -12.62
N CYS A 53 8.36 7.39 -11.69
CA CYS A 53 8.26 7.62 -10.26
C CYS A 53 9.57 8.26 -9.74
N VAL A 54 9.51 9.55 -9.41
CA VAL A 54 10.64 10.35 -8.88
C VAL A 54 11.09 9.85 -7.52
N SER A 55 10.15 9.59 -6.61
CA SER A 55 10.47 9.08 -5.28
C SER A 55 9.33 8.28 -4.66
N MET A 56 9.69 7.35 -3.79
CA MET A 56 8.74 6.58 -2.98
C MET A 56 9.20 6.63 -1.52
N THR A 57 8.32 7.08 -0.64
CA THR A 57 8.60 7.21 0.79
C THR A 57 7.51 6.52 1.60
N LYS A 58 7.92 5.66 2.52
CA LYS A 58 7.04 5.04 3.49
C LYS A 58 6.59 6.07 4.53
N ARG A 59 5.29 6.19 4.76
CA ARG A 59 4.72 7.04 5.81
C ARG A 59 4.67 6.27 7.13
N PRO A 60 4.58 6.97 8.28
CA PRO A 60 4.34 6.34 9.56
C PRO A 60 3.15 5.38 9.43
N GLU A 61 3.42 4.11 9.70
CA GLU A 61 2.46 3.04 9.48
C GLU A 61 1.41 3.06 10.59
N GLY A 62 0.17 2.81 10.19
CA GLY A 62 -0.87 2.44 11.14
C GLY A 62 -0.78 0.96 11.51
N TRP A 63 -1.77 0.51 12.28
CA TRP A 63 -1.86 -0.87 12.73
C TRP A 63 -2.16 -1.88 11.61
N PHE A 64 -2.87 -1.45 10.57
CA PHE A 64 -3.49 -2.34 9.59
C PHE A 64 -2.97 -2.19 8.16
N ASN A 65 -2.27 -1.10 7.84
CA ASN A 65 -1.82 -0.82 6.48
C ASN A 65 -0.43 -0.21 6.49
N LYS A 66 0.37 -0.59 5.49
CA LYS A 66 1.53 0.19 5.05
C LYS A 66 1.07 1.26 4.09
N VAL A 67 1.57 2.48 4.27
CA VAL A 67 1.19 3.62 3.43
C VAL A 67 2.44 4.19 2.79
N PHE A 68 2.42 4.33 1.48
CA PHE A 68 3.52 4.87 0.70
C PHE A 68 3.07 6.12 -0.02
N ARG A 69 3.90 7.14 0.01
CA ARG A 69 3.77 8.34 -0.81
C ARG A 69 4.71 8.21 -2.00
N LEU A 70 4.16 8.24 -3.20
CA LEU A 70 4.89 8.24 -4.45
C LEU A 70 4.78 9.63 -5.08
N VAL A 71 5.91 10.21 -5.45
CA VAL A 71 5.99 11.45 -6.24
C VAL A 71 6.30 11.04 -7.67
N ILE A 72 5.45 11.47 -8.59
CA ILE A 72 5.53 11.19 -10.00
C ILE A 72 6.09 12.42 -10.73
N ASP A 73 6.69 12.21 -11.90
CA ASP A 73 7.33 13.25 -12.73
C ASP A 73 6.37 14.33 -13.25
N ASN A 74 5.07 14.02 -13.38
CA ASN A 74 4.01 14.95 -13.75
C ASN A 74 3.46 15.78 -12.57
N ASP A 75 4.25 15.96 -11.50
CA ASP A 75 3.87 16.60 -10.23
C ASP A 75 2.74 15.92 -9.44
N ALA A 76 2.22 14.77 -9.91
CA ALA A 76 1.21 14.03 -9.18
C ALA A 76 1.80 13.34 -7.93
N VAL A 77 0.96 13.28 -6.89
CA VAL A 77 1.29 12.56 -5.66
C VAL A 77 0.28 11.42 -5.47
N VAL A 78 0.78 10.19 -5.55
CA VAL A 78 -0.03 8.98 -5.37
C VAL A 78 0.19 8.43 -3.96
N ILE A 79 -0.90 8.08 -3.28
CA ILE A 79 -0.87 7.38 -2.01
C ILE A 79 -1.22 5.91 -2.24
N ALA A 80 -0.23 5.04 -2.12
CA ALA A 80 -0.44 3.60 -2.17
C ALA A 80 -0.63 3.03 -0.77
N ARG A 81 -1.57 2.09 -0.63
CA ARG A 81 -1.88 1.43 0.64
C ARG A 81 -1.82 -0.08 0.45
N ILE A 82 -1.07 -0.75 1.30
CA ILE A 82 -0.94 -2.21 1.31
C ILE A 82 -1.41 -2.73 2.66
N PRO A 83 -2.43 -3.61 2.71
CA PRO A 83 -2.89 -4.18 3.96
C PRO A 83 -1.83 -5.08 4.59
N ASN A 84 -1.69 -4.98 5.91
CA ASN A 84 -0.85 -5.90 6.68
C ASN A 84 -1.52 -7.29 6.74
N PRO A 85 -0.74 -8.39 6.86
CA PRO A 85 -1.30 -9.75 6.92
C PRO A 85 -2.30 -9.96 8.06
N ASN A 86 -2.11 -9.25 9.17
CA ASN A 86 -2.97 -9.30 10.34
C ASN A 86 -4.31 -8.54 10.19
N ALA A 87 -4.55 -7.82 9.08
CA ALA A 87 -5.72 -6.96 8.93
C ALA A 87 -7.03 -7.70 8.63
N GLY A 88 -7.03 -9.04 8.67
CA GLY A 88 -8.16 -9.88 8.27
C GLY A 88 -8.21 -10.09 6.76
N PRO A 89 -9.36 -10.52 6.19
CA PRO A 89 -9.47 -10.83 4.77
C PRO A 89 -9.16 -9.59 3.90
N PRO A 90 -8.06 -9.58 3.12
CA PRO A 90 -7.62 -8.40 2.37
C PRO A 90 -8.68 -7.88 1.40
N PHE A 91 -9.35 -8.79 0.70
CA PHE A 91 -10.41 -8.46 -0.25
C PHE A 91 -11.54 -7.64 0.40
N LEU A 92 -12.12 -8.16 1.49
CA LEU A 92 -13.28 -7.52 2.14
C LEU A 92 -12.90 -6.16 2.73
N LYS A 93 -11.70 -6.03 3.30
CA LYS A 93 -11.19 -4.77 3.84
C LYS A 93 -11.05 -3.72 2.73
N THR A 94 -10.32 -4.04 1.67
CA THR A 94 -10.07 -3.09 0.57
C THR A 94 -11.38 -2.76 -0.16
N ALA A 95 -12.21 -3.75 -0.47
CA ALA A 95 -13.47 -3.54 -1.18
C ALA A 95 -14.45 -2.68 -0.37
N SER A 96 -14.59 -2.93 0.94
CA SER A 96 -15.48 -2.12 1.79
C SER A 96 -14.97 -0.69 1.97
N GLU A 97 -13.66 -0.48 2.07
CA GLU A 97 -13.07 0.85 2.12
C GLU A 97 -13.30 1.62 0.81
N VAL A 98 -13.02 1.00 -0.35
CA VAL A 98 -13.25 1.61 -1.66
C VAL A 98 -14.74 1.94 -1.87
N ALA A 99 -15.64 1.01 -1.54
CA ALA A 99 -17.08 1.25 -1.64
C ALA A 99 -17.54 2.41 -0.74
N THR A 100 -16.99 2.51 0.47
CA THR A 100 -17.30 3.60 1.40
C THR A 100 -16.78 4.94 0.89
N MET A 101 -15.57 4.97 0.33
CA MET A 101 -15.00 6.19 -0.28
C MET A 101 -15.82 6.64 -1.48
N GLU A 102 -16.23 5.72 -2.35
CA GLU A 102 -17.07 6.03 -3.49
C GLU A 102 -18.45 6.55 -3.07
N PHE A 103 -19.08 5.92 -2.07
CA PHE A 103 -20.34 6.38 -1.51
C PHE A 103 -20.23 7.78 -0.89
N ALA A 104 -19.19 8.02 -0.07
CA ALA A 104 -18.95 9.32 0.55
C ALA A 104 -18.78 10.43 -0.51
N ARG A 105 -18.11 10.12 -1.62
CA ARG A 105 -17.85 11.08 -2.70
C ARG A 105 -19.09 11.32 -3.57
N SER A 106 -19.70 10.26 -4.07
CA SER A 106 -20.76 10.31 -5.09
C SER A 106 -22.15 10.57 -4.51
N VAL A 107 -22.44 10.06 -3.31
CA VAL A 107 -23.76 10.16 -2.69
C VAL A 107 -23.80 11.25 -1.64
N LEU A 108 -22.79 11.32 -0.75
CA LEU A 108 -22.77 12.30 0.34
C LEU A 108 -22.12 13.64 -0.04
N GLY A 109 -21.41 13.71 -1.17
CA GLY A 109 -20.70 14.92 -1.60
C GLY A 109 -19.52 15.32 -0.70
N ILE A 110 -19.01 14.39 0.11
CA ILE A 110 -17.87 14.62 1.00
C ILE A 110 -16.59 14.61 0.17
N LEU A 111 -15.73 15.61 0.40
CA LEU A 111 -14.40 15.68 -0.22
C LEU A 111 -13.48 14.61 0.39
N VAL A 112 -13.55 13.41 -0.16
CA VAL A 112 -12.60 12.32 0.10
C VAL A 112 -11.60 12.18 -1.07
N PRO A 113 -10.41 11.60 -0.82
CA PRO A 113 -9.48 11.27 -1.89
C PRO A 113 -10.12 10.37 -2.95
N LYS A 114 -9.75 10.56 -4.22
CA LYS A 114 -10.21 9.70 -5.32
C LYS A 114 -9.41 8.39 -5.31
N VAL A 115 -10.11 7.25 -5.40
CA VAL A 115 -9.47 5.96 -5.66
C VAL A 115 -9.06 5.92 -7.13
N LEU A 116 -7.76 5.80 -7.40
CA LEU A 116 -7.22 5.72 -8.76
C LEU A 116 -7.28 4.28 -9.30
N SER A 117 -6.88 3.33 -8.47
CA SER A 117 -6.91 1.89 -8.75
C SER A 117 -6.92 1.12 -7.43
N TRP A 118 -7.44 -0.10 -7.43
CA TRP A 118 -7.41 -0.99 -6.28
C TRP A 118 -7.45 -2.45 -6.72
N SER A 119 -6.92 -3.35 -5.89
CA SER A 119 -7.07 -4.80 -6.03
C SER A 119 -7.24 -5.41 -4.65
N GLY A 120 -8.12 -6.40 -4.54
CA GLY A 120 -8.28 -7.24 -3.34
C GLY A 120 -7.79 -8.68 -3.56
N ASP A 121 -7.26 -8.99 -4.74
CA ASP A 121 -6.78 -10.32 -5.10
C ASP A 121 -5.39 -10.57 -4.52
N SER A 122 -5.19 -11.75 -3.94
CA SER A 122 -3.88 -12.18 -3.46
C SER A 122 -2.87 -12.39 -4.58
N SER A 123 -3.30 -12.73 -5.80
CA SER A 123 -2.39 -12.90 -6.96
C SER A 123 -2.21 -11.61 -7.77
N ASN A 124 -2.27 -10.45 -7.12
CA ASN A 124 -2.03 -9.18 -7.81
C ASN A 124 -0.55 -9.06 -8.23
N PRO A 125 -0.21 -8.30 -9.28
CA PRO A 125 1.17 -8.24 -9.77
C PRO A 125 2.16 -7.55 -8.82
N VAL A 126 1.67 -6.87 -7.78
CA VAL A 126 2.50 -6.31 -6.70
C VAL A 126 2.85 -7.38 -5.65
N ASP A 127 2.26 -8.58 -5.73
CA ASP A 127 2.41 -9.67 -4.77
C ASP A 127 2.13 -9.20 -3.33
N SER A 128 1.03 -8.44 -3.19
CA SER A 128 0.63 -7.82 -1.92
C SER A 128 -0.50 -8.56 -1.18
N GLY A 129 -0.79 -9.79 -1.64
CA GLY A 129 -1.80 -10.71 -1.11
C GLY A 129 -1.53 -11.23 0.30
#